data_AF-A0A965CUC0-F1
#
_entry.id   AF-A0A965CUC0-F1
#
_cell.length_a   1.000
_cell.length_b   1.000
_cell.length_c   1.000
_cell.angle_alpha   90.00
_cell.angle_beta   90.00
_cell.angle_gamma   90.00
#
_symmetry.space_group_name_H-M   'P 1'
#
loop_
_entity.id
_entity.type
_entity.pdbx_description
1 polymer ?
#
loop_
_entity_poly.entity_id
_entity_poly.type
_entity_poly.pdbx_seq_one_letter_code
_entity_poly.pdbx_strand_id
1 'polypeptide(L)'
;TGITRADMLYVLLFGELWFQVPQTVKVVLEGTQPNYPIAKDIILYLAGKYGDDFANSMSVEYTGSMVPQTSLDSRMCLAAHGVEVGAKFALFPCDDKVRTFLSTRTDKPFAEIAADPDAQYAREIVLDVDKMPFVVAKPHQFGNVGPVDDVIGTRIDQAIIGSCANGRFEDIEIAARVLAGRKVAKGVRFILSPASQQVYLQCVKAGHIATLLEAGAQIVTPGCGVCQPRVGFLSDGETCITSTTRNFKGRKGSMNAEIFLGGPLTVAAAALAGEIVHPKEVLRGV
;
A
#
# COMPACT_ATOMS: atom_id res chain seq x y z
N THR A 1 7.97 -3.12 16.01
CA THR A 1 8.80 -2.16 15.27
C THR A 1 9.96 -2.87 14.61
N GLY A 2 10.55 -2.29 13.56
CA GLY A 2 11.84 -2.74 13.04
C GLY A 2 12.95 -2.50 14.06
N ILE A 3 13.89 -3.44 14.17
CA ILE A 3 15.04 -3.38 15.08
C ILE A 3 16.32 -3.79 14.34
N THR A 4 17.48 -3.46 14.89
CA THR A 4 18.76 -3.79 14.26
C THR A 4 19.12 -5.27 14.45
N ARG A 5 20.18 -5.73 13.77
CA ARG A 5 20.69 -7.10 13.96
C ARG A 5 21.19 -7.35 15.38
N ALA A 6 21.78 -6.34 16.03
CA ALA A 6 22.28 -6.46 17.40
C ALA A 6 21.11 -6.59 18.39
N ASP A 7 20.08 -5.76 18.24
CA ASP A 7 18.86 -5.85 19.04
C ASP A 7 18.17 -7.20 18.85
N MET A 8 18.11 -7.70 17.61
CA MET A 8 17.53 -9.02 17.33
C MET A 8 18.30 -10.14 18.03
N LEU A 9 19.64 -10.08 18.06
CA LEU A 9 20.44 -11.04 18.81
C LEU A 9 20.09 -11.01 20.30
N TYR A 10 19.93 -9.81 20.87
CA TYR A 10 19.53 -9.66 22.27
C TYR A 10 18.14 -10.28 22.54
N VAL A 11 17.14 -10.00 21.69
CA VAL A 11 15.81 -10.61 21.78
C VAL A 11 15.87 -12.13 21.72
N LEU A 12 16.69 -12.70 20.83
CA LEU A 12 16.83 -14.16 20.71
C LEU A 12 17.50 -14.81 21.93
N LEU A 13 18.39 -14.09 22.62
CA LEU A 13 19.10 -14.59 23.80
C LEU A 13 18.28 -14.43 25.08
N PHE A 14 17.56 -13.32 25.23
CA PHE A 14 16.95 -12.93 26.50
C PHE A 14 15.41 -12.83 26.46
N GLY A 15 14.80 -12.81 25.28
CA GLY A 15 13.34 -12.72 25.13
C GLY A 15 12.75 -11.33 25.43
N GLU A 16 13.58 -10.31 25.61
CA GLU A 16 13.18 -8.95 25.98
C GLU A 16 13.97 -7.90 25.18
N LEU A 17 13.48 -6.65 25.18
CA LEU A 17 14.16 -5.51 24.54
C LEU A 17 13.75 -4.19 25.20
N TRP A 18 14.66 -3.22 25.19
CA TRP A 18 14.42 -1.87 25.69
C TRP A 18 13.65 -1.02 24.68
N PHE A 19 12.58 -0.37 25.14
CA PHE A 19 11.81 0.57 24.34
C PHE A 19 11.61 1.89 25.07
N GLN A 20 11.95 2.99 24.41
CA GLN A 20 11.37 4.29 24.75
C GLN A 20 9.94 4.32 24.19
N VAL A 21 8.98 4.54 25.10
CA VAL A 21 7.56 4.70 24.77
C VAL A 21 7.40 5.96 23.90
N PRO A 22 6.95 5.84 22.64
CA PRO A 22 6.77 6.99 21.78
C PRO A 22 5.51 7.77 22.18
N GLN A 23 5.48 9.07 21.87
CA GLN A 23 4.21 9.79 21.77
C GLN A 23 3.39 9.27 20.58
N THR A 24 2.11 9.62 20.50
CA THR A 24 1.21 9.16 19.42
C THR A 24 0.66 10.33 18.61
N VAL A 25 0.69 10.20 17.28
CA VAL A 25 -0.10 11.00 16.34
C VAL A 25 -1.40 10.26 16.05
N LYS A 26 -2.53 10.91 16.32
CA LYS A 26 -3.86 10.39 16.00
C LYS A 26 -4.25 10.80 14.58
N VAL A 27 -4.61 9.84 13.76
CA VAL A 27 -5.13 10.06 12.40
C VAL A 27 -6.58 9.59 12.36
N VAL A 28 -7.50 10.56 12.27
CA VAL A 28 -8.94 10.33 12.20
C VAL A 28 -9.36 10.31 10.72
N LEU A 29 -9.77 9.15 10.23
CA LEU A 29 -10.25 8.92 8.87
C LEU A 29 -11.79 8.97 8.87
N GLU A 30 -12.34 10.08 8.39
CA GLU A 30 -13.77 10.33 8.26
C GLU A 30 -14.25 10.10 6.83
N GLY A 31 -15.48 9.62 6.68
CA GLY A 31 -16.12 9.34 5.39
C GLY A 31 -16.39 7.85 5.14
N THR A 32 -16.50 7.49 3.87
CA THR A 32 -16.96 6.17 3.41
C THR A 32 -15.88 5.42 2.65
N GLN A 33 -15.63 4.15 3.01
CA GLN A 33 -14.73 3.30 2.24
C GLN A 33 -15.37 2.95 0.89
N PRO A 34 -14.77 3.32 -0.26
CA PRO A 34 -15.27 2.91 -1.56
C PRO A 34 -15.10 1.41 -1.79
N ASN A 35 -15.76 0.88 -2.82
CA ASN A 35 -15.71 -0.53 -3.23
C ASN A 35 -14.41 -0.94 -3.95
N TYR A 36 -13.31 -0.22 -3.67
CA TYR A 36 -11.95 -0.47 -4.15
C TYR A 36 -10.94 0.00 -3.09
N PRO A 37 -9.73 -0.59 -3.04
CA PRO A 37 -8.73 -0.22 -2.03
C PRO A 37 -8.18 1.19 -2.28
N ILE A 38 -8.20 2.03 -1.23
CA ILE A 38 -7.67 3.42 -1.25
C ILE A 38 -6.67 3.70 -0.12
N ALA A 39 -6.27 2.68 0.64
CA ALA A 39 -5.31 2.84 1.74
C ALA A 39 -3.97 3.46 1.28
N LYS A 40 -3.54 3.09 0.07
CA LYS A 40 -2.34 3.67 -0.56
C LYS A 40 -2.52 5.15 -0.88
N ASP A 41 -3.67 5.53 -1.44
CA ASP A 41 -3.98 6.93 -1.74
C ASP A 41 -4.07 7.76 -0.46
N ILE A 42 -4.67 7.22 0.61
CA ILE A 42 -4.74 7.88 1.94
C ILE A 42 -3.35 8.20 2.46
N ILE A 43 -2.44 7.21 2.53
CA ILE A 43 -1.14 7.46 3.14
C ILE A 43 -0.25 8.35 2.29
N LEU A 44 -0.36 8.27 0.96
CA LEU A 44 0.30 9.22 0.06
C LEU A 44 -0.26 10.63 0.27
N TYR A 45 -1.58 10.80 0.34
CA TYR A 45 -2.20 12.10 0.57
C TYR A 45 -1.76 12.72 1.91
N LEU A 46 -1.71 11.92 2.97
CA LEU A 46 -1.19 12.35 4.27
C LEU A 46 0.28 12.77 4.18
N ALA A 47 1.13 12.00 3.50
CA ALA A 47 2.55 12.33 3.31
C ALA A 47 2.74 13.61 2.49
N GLY A 48 1.96 13.83 1.43
CA GLY A 48 2.00 15.06 0.64
C GLY A 48 1.57 16.29 1.43
N LYS A 49 0.57 16.15 2.30
CA LYS A 49 0.00 17.26 3.06
C LYS A 49 0.80 17.61 4.31
N TYR A 50 1.36 16.61 4.99
CA TYR A 50 1.99 16.78 6.32
C TYR A 50 3.49 16.46 6.33
N GLY A 51 4.06 16.00 5.22
CA GLY A 51 5.44 15.56 5.08
C GLY A 51 5.58 14.03 5.19
N ASP A 52 6.60 13.46 4.55
CA ASP A 52 6.97 12.04 4.63
C ASP A 52 7.74 11.68 5.93
N ASP A 53 7.67 12.57 6.92
CA ASP A 53 8.14 12.36 8.29
C ASP A 53 7.18 13.00 9.31
N PHE A 54 5.88 13.05 8.99
CA PHE A 54 4.93 13.74 9.89
C PHE A 54 4.81 13.07 11.26
N ALA A 55 5.15 11.78 11.37
CA ALA A 55 5.11 11.04 12.63
C ALA A 55 6.44 11.10 13.40
N ASN A 56 7.59 11.36 12.77
CA ASN A 56 8.87 11.64 13.45
C ASN A 56 9.15 10.82 14.73
N SER A 57 9.34 9.51 14.58
CA SER A 57 9.58 8.53 15.64
C SER A 57 8.42 8.30 16.64
N MET A 58 7.27 8.92 16.43
CA MET A 58 6.02 8.67 17.17
C MET A 58 5.31 7.42 16.65
N SER A 59 4.37 6.88 17.43
CA SER A 59 3.37 5.95 16.90
C SER A 59 2.28 6.69 16.15
N VAL A 60 1.63 6.01 15.20
CA VAL A 60 0.42 6.52 14.55
C VAL A 60 -0.75 5.65 14.96
N GLU A 61 -1.84 6.25 15.45
CA GLU A 61 -3.09 5.56 15.72
C GLU A 61 -4.14 5.99 14.69
N TYR A 62 -4.69 5.02 13.96
CA TYR A 62 -5.76 5.27 12.99
C TYR A 62 -7.14 5.01 13.62
N THR A 63 -8.02 6.00 13.56
CA THR A 63 -9.41 5.95 14.06
C THR A 63 -10.37 6.66 13.11
N GLY A 64 -11.62 6.90 13.51
CA GLY A 64 -12.63 7.61 12.72
C GLY A 64 -13.64 6.70 12.04
N SER A 65 -14.68 7.30 11.44
CA SER A 65 -15.84 6.58 10.88
C SER A 65 -15.48 5.54 9.81
N MET A 66 -14.38 5.75 9.09
CA MET A 66 -13.96 4.88 7.98
C MET A 66 -13.24 3.62 8.47
N VAL A 67 -12.51 3.68 9.61
CA VAL A 67 -11.66 2.57 10.07
C VAL A 67 -12.44 1.26 10.26
N PRO A 68 -13.64 1.23 10.88
CA PRO A 68 -14.46 0.03 10.96
C PRO A 68 -14.88 -0.53 9.60
N GLN A 69 -14.96 0.30 8.55
CA GLN A 69 -15.35 -0.09 7.19
C GLN A 69 -14.18 -0.74 6.43
N THR A 70 -12.93 -0.30 6.70
CA THR A 70 -11.73 -0.82 6.02
C THR A 70 -11.53 -2.33 6.20
N SER A 71 -10.98 -2.99 5.19
CA SER A 71 -10.50 -4.37 5.30
C SER A 71 -9.22 -4.43 6.15
N LEU A 72 -8.87 -5.61 6.66
CA LEU A 72 -7.57 -5.80 7.30
C LEU A 72 -6.41 -5.59 6.32
N ASP A 73 -6.63 -5.85 5.03
CA ASP A 73 -5.63 -5.62 3.99
C ASP A 73 -5.29 -4.14 3.85
N SER A 74 -6.31 -3.28 3.82
CA SER A 74 -6.16 -1.83 3.81
C SER A 74 -5.51 -1.29 5.10
N ARG A 75 -5.86 -1.83 6.28
CA ARG A 75 -5.16 -1.47 7.54
C ARG A 75 -3.69 -1.84 7.51
N MET A 76 -3.37 -3.03 6.99
CA MET A 76 -1.99 -3.46 6.89
C MET A 76 -1.22 -2.67 5.80
N CYS A 77 -1.87 -2.16 4.75
CA CYS A 77 -1.27 -1.22 3.81
C CYS A 77 -0.85 0.08 4.51
N LEU A 78 -1.76 0.70 5.27
CA LEU A 78 -1.47 1.90 6.06
C LEU A 78 -0.35 1.65 7.09
N ALA A 79 -0.39 0.51 7.79
CA ALA A 79 0.63 0.13 8.75
C ALA A 79 2.00 -0.11 8.11
N ALA A 80 2.04 -0.78 6.94
CA ALA A 80 3.28 -1.04 6.21
C ALA A 80 3.96 0.25 5.76
N HIS A 81 3.19 1.30 5.48
CA HIS A 81 3.70 2.63 5.15
C HIS A 81 4.06 3.50 6.34
N GLY A 82 3.92 3.02 7.58
CA GLY A 82 4.30 3.77 8.77
C GLY A 82 5.74 4.26 8.71
N VAL A 83 6.67 3.42 8.22
CA VAL A 83 8.10 3.81 8.12
C VAL A 83 8.34 4.92 7.10
N GLU A 84 7.53 5.00 6.04
CA GLU A 84 7.64 6.06 5.02
C GLU A 84 7.05 7.39 5.48
N VAL A 85 6.42 7.45 6.64
CA VAL A 85 5.91 8.68 7.26
C VAL A 85 6.55 8.97 8.63
N GLY A 86 7.65 8.29 8.94
CA GLY A 86 8.41 8.45 10.19
C GLY A 86 7.81 7.74 11.40
N ALA A 87 6.79 6.90 11.23
CA ALA A 87 6.14 6.22 12.35
C ALA A 87 6.97 5.03 12.86
N LYS A 88 7.08 4.91 14.18
CA LYS A 88 7.73 3.75 14.84
C LYS A 88 6.89 2.48 14.69
N PHE A 89 5.58 2.62 14.78
CA PHE A 89 4.58 1.60 14.47
C PHE A 89 3.20 2.26 14.31
N ALA A 90 2.28 1.52 13.70
CA ALA A 90 0.89 1.92 13.55
C ALA A 90 -0.03 1.06 14.43
N LEU A 91 -1.08 1.68 14.94
CA LEU A 91 -2.12 1.07 15.77
C LEU A 91 -3.47 1.20 15.08
N PHE A 92 -4.30 0.17 15.24
CA PHE A 92 -5.70 0.12 14.83
C PHE A 92 -6.53 -0.49 15.96
N PRO A 93 -7.80 -0.11 16.10
CA PRO A 93 -8.72 -0.75 17.04
C PRO A 93 -8.86 -2.25 16.79
N CYS A 94 -9.02 -3.03 17.88
CA CYS A 94 -9.37 -4.44 17.83
C CYS A 94 -10.90 -4.58 17.66
N ASP A 95 -11.35 -4.65 16.42
CA ASP A 95 -12.77 -4.83 16.08
C ASP A 95 -13.08 -6.27 15.64
N ASP A 96 -14.33 -6.52 15.25
CA ASP A 96 -14.79 -7.87 14.88
C ASP A 96 -14.00 -8.49 13.72
N LYS A 97 -13.46 -7.67 12.81
CA LYS A 97 -12.61 -8.14 11.72
C LYS A 97 -11.29 -8.68 12.27
N VAL A 98 -10.66 -7.97 13.22
CA VAL A 98 -9.44 -8.43 13.90
C VAL A 98 -9.73 -9.70 14.71
N ARG A 99 -10.82 -9.72 15.49
CA ARG A 99 -11.24 -10.92 16.26
C ARG A 99 -11.43 -12.13 15.36
N THR A 100 -12.18 -11.97 14.27
CA THR A 100 -12.41 -13.05 13.28
C THR A 100 -11.10 -13.52 12.65
N PHE A 101 -10.18 -12.60 12.34
CA PHE A 101 -8.90 -12.96 11.73
C PHE A 101 -7.99 -13.75 12.69
N LEU A 102 -8.00 -13.40 13.98
CA LEU A 102 -7.21 -14.05 15.03
C LEU A 102 -7.80 -15.41 15.41
N SER A 103 -9.13 -15.54 15.50
CA SER A 103 -9.79 -16.80 15.87
C SER A 103 -9.49 -17.96 14.91
N THR A 104 -9.16 -17.67 13.65
CA THR A 104 -8.75 -18.69 12.67
C THR A 104 -7.26 -19.03 12.73
N ARG A 105 -6.47 -18.41 13.62
CA ARG A 105 -5.00 -18.49 13.65
C ARG A 105 -4.42 -18.82 15.01
N THR A 106 -5.12 -18.50 16.09
CA THR A 106 -4.67 -18.82 17.43
C THR A 106 -5.85 -19.04 18.36
N ASP A 107 -5.68 -19.98 19.26
CA ASP A 107 -6.53 -20.29 20.41
C ASP A 107 -5.99 -19.68 21.72
N LYS A 108 -4.83 -18.99 21.65
CA LYS A 108 -4.24 -18.36 22.82
C LYS A 108 -5.08 -17.17 23.27
N PRO A 109 -5.33 -17.02 24.58
CA PRO A 109 -6.01 -15.85 25.10
C PRO A 109 -5.17 -14.58 24.84
N PHE A 110 -5.81 -13.51 24.45
CA PHE A 110 -5.20 -12.19 24.31
C PHE A 110 -6.09 -11.14 24.97
N ALA A 111 -5.46 -10.12 25.56
CA ALA A 111 -6.17 -8.97 26.09
C ALA A 111 -6.36 -7.95 24.97
N GLU A 112 -7.59 -7.47 24.79
CA GLU A 112 -7.87 -6.35 23.91
C GLU A 112 -7.49 -5.06 24.64
N ILE A 113 -6.63 -4.27 24.00
CA ILE A 113 -6.18 -2.97 24.51
C ILE A 113 -6.74 -1.91 23.57
N ALA A 114 -7.42 -0.93 24.14
CA ALA A 114 -7.94 0.23 23.44
C ALA A 114 -7.43 1.50 24.12
N ALA A 115 -7.44 2.61 23.38
CA ALA A 115 -7.13 3.91 23.95
C ALA A 115 -8.24 4.32 24.95
N ASP A 116 -7.84 4.89 26.08
CA ASP A 116 -8.76 5.48 27.04
C ASP A 116 -9.44 6.72 26.43
N PRO A 117 -10.68 7.07 26.85
CA PRO A 117 -11.37 8.26 26.33
C PRO A 117 -10.62 9.59 26.55
N ASP A 118 -9.75 9.66 27.56
CA ASP A 118 -8.92 10.82 27.92
C ASP A 118 -7.44 10.67 27.51
N ALA A 119 -7.12 9.70 26.63
CA ALA A 119 -5.79 9.52 26.09
C ALA A 119 -5.26 10.80 25.42
N GLN A 120 -4.02 11.18 25.74
CA GLN A 120 -3.38 12.38 25.21
C GLN A 120 -2.55 12.04 23.97
N TYR A 121 -2.70 12.87 22.94
CA TYR A 121 -2.01 12.74 21.66
C TYR A 121 -1.09 13.94 21.44
N ALA A 122 0.09 13.71 20.87
CA ALA A 122 1.01 14.79 20.52
C ALA A 122 0.44 15.66 19.39
N ARG A 123 -0.35 15.05 18.50
CA ARG A 123 -1.02 15.70 17.38
C ARG A 123 -2.24 14.91 16.96
N GLU A 124 -3.29 15.61 16.55
CA GLU A 124 -4.45 15.03 15.88
C GLU A 124 -4.52 15.53 14.43
N ILE A 125 -4.77 14.61 13.50
CA ILE A 125 -4.94 14.87 12.07
C ILE A 125 -6.31 14.30 11.67
N VAL A 126 -7.19 15.15 11.18
CA VAL A 126 -8.50 14.72 10.64
C VAL A 126 -8.46 14.77 9.12
N LEU A 127 -8.81 13.65 8.48
CA LEU A 127 -8.90 13.50 7.04
C LEU A 127 -10.32 13.14 6.63
N ASP A 128 -10.96 14.02 5.86
CA ASP A 128 -12.19 13.74 5.13
C ASP A 128 -11.85 13.00 3.84
N VAL A 129 -12.08 11.69 3.83
CA VAL A 129 -11.72 10.79 2.73
C VAL A 129 -12.66 10.95 1.53
N ASP A 130 -13.90 11.37 1.73
CA ASP A 130 -14.87 11.57 0.64
C ASP A 130 -14.47 12.73 -0.28
N LYS A 131 -13.68 13.69 0.25
CA LYS A 131 -13.12 14.82 -0.51
C LYS A 131 -11.70 14.57 -1.03
N MET A 132 -11.11 13.41 -0.75
CA MET A 132 -9.74 13.11 -1.16
C MET A 132 -9.66 12.86 -2.68
N PRO A 133 -8.78 13.56 -3.42
CA PRO A 133 -8.53 13.23 -4.82
C PRO A 133 -7.72 11.94 -4.93
N PHE A 134 -7.72 11.31 -6.11
CA PHE A 134 -6.70 10.31 -6.41
C PHE A 134 -5.33 10.99 -6.48
N VAL A 135 -4.31 10.36 -5.89
CA VAL A 135 -2.97 10.93 -5.80
C VAL A 135 -1.90 9.96 -6.26
N VAL A 136 -0.74 10.51 -6.62
CA VAL A 136 0.48 9.77 -6.87
C VAL A 136 1.67 10.44 -6.20
N ALA A 137 2.63 9.65 -5.73
CA ALA A 137 3.96 10.17 -5.42
C ALA A 137 4.78 10.24 -6.71
N LYS A 138 5.13 11.45 -7.12
CA LYS A 138 5.98 11.75 -8.26
C LYS A 138 7.44 11.37 -7.92
N PRO A 139 8.28 11.07 -8.93
CA PRO A 139 9.69 10.82 -8.70
C PRO A 139 10.37 12.00 -7.96
N HIS A 140 11.38 11.81 -7.12
CA HIS A 140 11.97 10.54 -6.65
C HIS A 140 11.83 10.40 -5.13
N GLN A 141 10.74 10.92 -4.54
CA GLN A 141 10.53 10.93 -3.10
C GLN A 141 9.10 10.58 -2.75
N PHE A 142 8.91 9.87 -1.63
CA PHE A 142 7.61 9.43 -1.16
C PHE A 142 6.68 10.62 -0.86
N GLY A 143 7.21 11.68 -0.24
CA GLY A 143 6.45 12.90 0.07
C GLY A 143 6.16 13.83 -1.12
N ASN A 144 6.71 13.59 -2.32
CA ASN A 144 6.42 14.40 -3.52
C ASN A 144 5.07 14.02 -4.14
N VAL A 145 3.99 14.24 -3.39
CA VAL A 145 2.65 13.77 -3.74
C VAL A 145 1.82 14.91 -4.35
N GLY A 146 1.12 14.60 -5.44
CA GLY A 146 0.13 15.49 -6.03
C GLY A 146 -1.08 14.71 -6.56
N PRO A 147 -2.16 15.42 -6.95
CA PRO A 147 -3.28 14.81 -7.66
C PRO A 147 -2.80 14.02 -8.89
N VAL A 148 -3.50 12.93 -9.21
CA VAL A 148 -3.25 12.18 -10.45
C VAL A 148 -3.37 13.08 -11.68
N ASP A 149 -4.28 14.07 -11.64
CA ASP A 149 -4.52 15.01 -12.73
C ASP A 149 -3.26 15.76 -13.19
N ASP A 150 -2.29 15.99 -12.30
CA ASP A 150 -1.04 16.66 -12.61
C ASP A 150 -0.13 15.89 -13.56
N VAL A 151 -0.35 14.57 -13.70
CA VAL A 151 0.56 13.66 -14.41
C VAL A 151 -0.15 12.81 -15.46
N ILE A 152 -1.42 13.11 -15.78
CA ILE A 152 -2.16 12.43 -16.84
C ILE A 152 -1.41 12.54 -18.17
N GLY A 153 -1.37 11.46 -18.94
CA GLY A 153 -0.64 11.37 -20.21
C GLY A 153 0.84 11.03 -20.06
N THR A 154 1.34 10.83 -18.83
CA THR A 154 2.71 10.34 -18.62
C THR A 154 2.78 8.88 -19.08
N ARG A 155 3.44 8.64 -20.21
CA ARG A 155 3.67 7.29 -20.73
C ARG A 155 4.40 6.43 -19.69
N ILE A 156 4.00 5.16 -19.60
CA ILE A 156 4.68 4.17 -18.77
C ILE A 156 5.21 3.02 -19.62
N ASP A 157 6.29 2.40 -19.16
CA ASP A 157 6.86 1.17 -19.75
C ASP A 157 6.62 -0.04 -18.85
N GLN A 158 6.38 0.20 -17.55
CA GLN A 158 6.17 -0.85 -16.57
C GLN A 158 5.16 -0.46 -15.49
N ALA A 159 4.24 -1.36 -15.17
CA ALA A 159 3.32 -1.25 -14.06
C ALA A 159 3.54 -2.40 -13.08
N ILE A 160 3.54 -2.13 -11.76
CA ILE A 160 3.76 -3.16 -10.75
C ILE A 160 2.76 -3.07 -9.61
N ILE A 161 2.01 -4.15 -9.38
CA ILE A 161 1.20 -4.35 -8.17
C ILE A 161 1.78 -5.51 -7.36
N GLY A 162 2.31 -5.24 -6.17
CA GLY A 162 2.85 -6.31 -5.33
C GLY A 162 3.94 -5.84 -4.38
N SER A 163 3.71 -5.98 -3.08
CA SER A 163 4.61 -5.67 -1.97
C SER A 163 3.98 -6.15 -0.66
N CYS A 164 4.65 -5.92 0.45
CA CYS A 164 4.05 -6.06 1.78
C CYS A 164 2.91 -5.06 2.03
N ALA A 165 2.92 -3.90 1.36
CA ALA A 165 1.91 -2.85 1.50
C ALA A 165 0.70 -3.09 0.60
N ASN A 166 0.91 -3.61 -0.61
CA ASN A 166 -0.11 -3.78 -1.64
C ASN A 166 0.22 -4.99 -2.50
N GLY A 167 -0.55 -6.05 -2.40
CA GLY A 167 -0.34 -7.36 -3.04
C GLY A 167 -1.24 -8.44 -2.42
N ARG A 168 -2.20 -8.04 -1.60
CA ARG A 168 -3.18 -8.91 -0.95
C ARG A 168 -4.34 -9.16 -1.90
N PHE A 169 -5.36 -9.88 -1.41
CA PHE A 169 -6.48 -10.30 -2.23
C PHE A 169 -7.18 -9.11 -2.89
N GLU A 170 -7.52 -8.06 -2.13
CA GLU A 170 -8.22 -6.89 -2.67
C GLU A 170 -7.41 -6.10 -3.71
N ASP A 171 -6.08 -6.05 -3.56
CA ASP A 171 -5.18 -5.36 -4.50
C ASP A 171 -5.12 -6.08 -5.85
N ILE A 172 -5.15 -7.43 -5.83
CA ILE A 172 -5.13 -8.25 -7.05
C ILE A 172 -6.52 -8.34 -7.68
N GLU A 173 -7.57 -8.41 -6.86
CA GLU A 173 -8.97 -8.39 -7.29
C GLU A 173 -9.27 -7.12 -8.07
N ILE A 174 -8.91 -5.94 -7.56
CA ILE A 174 -9.18 -4.69 -8.28
C ILE A 174 -8.46 -4.64 -9.62
N ALA A 175 -7.23 -5.15 -9.70
CA ALA A 175 -6.51 -5.26 -10.96
C ALA A 175 -7.21 -6.22 -11.94
N ALA A 176 -7.65 -7.38 -11.47
CA ALA A 176 -8.38 -8.34 -12.30
C ALA A 176 -9.71 -7.78 -12.81
N ARG A 177 -10.45 -7.06 -11.96
CA ARG A 177 -11.68 -6.35 -12.33
C ARG A 177 -11.43 -5.31 -13.42
N VAL A 178 -10.38 -4.50 -13.29
CA VAL A 178 -10.00 -3.48 -14.27
C VAL A 178 -9.50 -4.10 -15.59
N LEU A 179 -8.95 -5.31 -15.59
CA LEU A 179 -8.40 -5.95 -16.79
C LEU A 179 -9.34 -7.02 -17.38
N ALA A 180 -10.49 -7.27 -16.78
CA ALA A 180 -11.45 -8.28 -17.24
C ALA A 180 -11.92 -8.01 -18.68
N GLY A 181 -11.69 -8.96 -19.58
CA GLY A 181 -12.02 -8.85 -21.01
C GLY A 181 -11.19 -7.81 -21.77
N ARG A 182 -10.17 -7.22 -21.14
CA ARG A 182 -9.29 -6.19 -21.72
C ARG A 182 -7.85 -6.70 -21.78
N LYS A 183 -6.96 -5.94 -22.43
CA LYS A 183 -5.54 -6.30 -22.58
C LYS A 183 -4.67 -5.16 -22.04
N VAL A 184 -3.57 -5.53 -21.39
CA VAL A 184 -2.49 -4.59 -21.03
C VAL A 184 -2.02 -3.87 -22.29
N ALA A 185 -1.74 -2.58 -22.18
CA ALA A 185 -1.31 -1.75 -23.30
C ALA A 185 -0.04 -2.30 -23.96
N LYS A 186 0.04 -2.17 -25.29
CA LYS A 186 1.19 -2.66 -26.06
C LYS A 186 2.47 -1.95 -25.61
N GLY A 187 3.48 -2.73 -25.26
CA GLY A 187 4.77 -2.22 -24.79
C GLY A 187 4.86 -2.01 -23.28
N VAL A 188 3.76 -2.17 -22.53
CA VAL A 188 3.79 -2.11 -21.06
C VAL A 188 4.00 -3.49 -20.45
N ARG A 189 4.94 -3.57 -19.52
CA ARG A 189 5.12 -4.75 -18.66
C ARG A 189 4.28 -4.59 -17.41
N PHE A 190 3.15 -5.30 -17.32
CA PHE A 190 2.35 -5.31 -16.11
C PHE A 190 2.68 -6.53 -15.25
N ILE A 191 3.33 -6.30 -14.10
CA ILE A 191 3.84 -7.36 -13.22
C ILE A 191 3.05 -7.36 -11.92
N LEU A 192 2.54 -8.53 -11.51
CA LEU A 192 1.90 -8.70 -10.22
C LEU A 192 2.63 -9.70 -9.33
N SER A 193 2.84 -9.34 -8.08
CA SER A 193 3.42 -10.20 -7.05
C SER A 193 2.46 -10.32 -5.86
N PRO A 194 1.79 -11.48 -5.70
CA PRO A 194 0.98 -11.73 -4.52
C PRO A 194 1.83 -11.67 -3.24
N ALA A 195 1.27 -11.15 -2.15
CA ALA A 195 2.00 -10.91 -0.92
C ALA A 195 2.39 -12.21 -0.19
N SER A 196 1.67 -13.31 -0.43
CA SER A 196 1.97 -14.63 0.15
C SER A 196 1.43 -15.76 -0.73
N GLN A 197 1.88 -16.99 -0.46
CA GLN A 197 1.34 -18.19 -1.10
C GLN A 197 -0.16 -18.37 -0.81
N GLN A 198 -0.61 -18.04 0.41
CA GLN A 198 -2.02 -18.10 0.78
C GLN A 198 -2.86 -17.14 -0.06
N VAL A 199 -2.42 -15.88 -0.19
CA VAL A 199 -3.08 -14.89 -1.04
C VAL A 199 -3.10 -15.35 -2.49
N TYR A 200 -1.97 -15.86 -2.99
CA TYR A 200 -1.90 -16.33 -4.36
C TYR A 200 -2.94 -17.42 -4.63
N LEU A 201 -3.04 -18.42 -3.74
CA LEU A 201 -4.04 -19.48 -3.86
C LEU A 201 -5.48 -18.96 -3.78
N GLN A 202 -5.76 -17.94 -2.95
CA GLN A 202 -7.08 -17.29 -2.91
C GLN A 202 -7.41 -16.65 -4.25
N CYS A 203 -6.48 -15.90 -4.85
CA CYS A 203 -6.66 -15.28 -6.16
C CYS A 203 -6.82 -16.29 -7.29
N VAL A 204 -6.13 -17.45 -7.21
CA VAL A 204 -6.31 -18.56 -8.18
C VAL A 204 -7.74 -19.11 -8.07
N LYS A 205 -8.20 -19.42 -6.85
CA LYS A 205 -9.55 -19.96 -6.62
C LYS A 205 -10.66 -19.00 -7.05
N ALA A 206 -10.43 -17.70 -6.91
CA ALA A 206 -11.35 -16.65 -7.35
C ALA A 206 -11.29 -16.36 -8.87
N GLY A 207 -10.39 -17.00 -9.62
CA GLY A 207 -10.22 -16.79 -11.06
C GLY A 207 -9.46 -15.51 -11.45
N HIS A 208 -9.08 -14.66 -10.50
CA HIS A 208 -8.38 -13.40 -10.76
C HIS A 208 -7.05 -13.59 -11.50
N ILE A 209 -6.33 -14.66 -11.16
CA ILE A 209 -5.05 -14.98 -11.81
C ILE A 209 -5.25 -15.33 -13.28
N ALA A 210 -6.28 -16.12 -13.61
CA ALA A 210 -6.59 -16.45 -15.00
C ALA A 210 -6.96 -15.18 -15.80
N THR A 211 -7.84 -14.34 -15.25
CA THR A 211 -8.21 -13.05 -15.86
C THR A 211 -6.99 -12.17 -16.15
N LEU A 212 -6.06 -12.07 -15.21
CA LEU A 212 -4.85 -11.24 -15.37
C LEU A 212 -3.87 -11.82 -16.39
N LEU A 213 -3.67 -13.14 -16.39
CA LEU A 213 -2.84 -13.81 -17.40
C LEU A 213 -3.43 -13.65 -18.80
N GLU A 214 -4.75 -13.83 -18.95
CA GLU A 214 -5.46 -13.59 -20.20
C GLU A 214 -5.31 -12.14 -20.64
N ALA A 215 -5.32 -11.18 -19.72
CA ALA A 215 -5.10 -9.77 -20.05
C ALA A 215 -3.66 -9.44 -20.48
N GLY A 216 -2.72 -10.38 -20.34
CA GLY A 216 -1.30 -10.20 -20.69
C GLY A 216 -0.42 -9.74 -19.53
N ALA A 217 -0.92 -9.80 -18.30
CA ALA A 217 -0.12 -9.52 -17.11
C ALA A 217 0.82 -10.68 -16.75
N GLN A 218 1.90 -10.37 -16.06
CA GLN A 218 2.93 -11.31 -15.64
C GLN A 218 2.83 -11.54 -14.13
N ILE A 219 2.50 -12.76 -13.71
CA ILE A 219 2.44 -13.12 -12.29
C ILE A 219 3.79 -13.71 -11.88
N VAL A 220 4.42 -13.11 -10.87
CA VAL A 220 5.68 -13.60 -10.32
C VAL A 220 5.46 -14.33 -8.99
N THR A 221 6.44 -15.14 -8.59
CA THR A 221 6.40 -15.85 -7.32
C THR A 221 6.12 -14.90 -6.15
N PRO A 222 5.24 -15.28 -5.20
CA PRO A 222 4.94 -14.44 -4.05
C PRO A 222 6.19 -14.01 -3.28
N GLY A 223 6.33 -12.71 -3.01
CA GLY A 223 7.43 -12.18 -2.20
C GLY A 223 7.81 -10.73 -2.51
N CYS A 224 8.90 -10.26 -1.91
CA CYS A 224 9.37 -8.87 -2.06
C CYS A 224 10.18 -8.59 -3.34
N GLY A 225 10.22 -9.55 -4.28
CA GLY A 225 11.13 -9.53 -5.44
C GLY A 225 10.91 -8.36 -6.42
N VAL A 226 9.76 -7.70 -6.38
CA VAL A 226 9.46 -6.50 -7.16
C VAL A 226 9.75 -5.20 -6.42
N CYS A 227 9.95 -5.23 -5.09
CA CYS A 227 10.23 -4.04 -4.26
C CYS A 227 11.71 -3.62 -4.36
N GLN A 228 12.60 -4.60 -4.25
CA GLN A 228 14.01 -4.50 -4.64
C GLN A 228 14.17 -5.49 -5.79
N PRO A 229 14.34 -5.00 -7.03
CA PRO A 229 14.10 -5.80 -8.21
C PRO A 229 15.05 -7.01 -8.23
N ARG A 230 14.45 -8.20 -8.15
CA ARG A 230 14.98 -9.44 -8.72
C ARG A 230 14.33 -9.73 -10.07
N VAL A 231 13.21 -9.07 -10.32
CA VAL A 231 12.39 -9.07 -11.53
C VAL A 231 11.88 -7.63 -11.74
N GLY A 232 11.56 -7.27 -12.98
CA GLY A 232 11.04 -5.93 -13.31
C GLY A 232 12.06 -4.81 -13.14
N PHE A 233 13.31 -5.04 -13.53
CA PHE A 233 14.33 -3.99 -13.60
C PHE A 233 13.93 -2.89 -14.59
N LEU A 234 14.29 -1.66 -14.28
CA LEU A 234 14.13 -0.50 -15.16
C LEU A 234 15.47 -0.12 -15.80
N SER A 235 15.40 0.15 -17.10
CA SER A 235 16.48 0.69 -17.91
C SER A 235 16.44 2.23 -17.91
N ASP A 236 17.48 2.85 -18.48
CA ASP A 236 17.54 4.30 -18.64
C ASP A 236 16.36 4.82 -19.47
N GLY A 237 15.70 5.87 -18.97
CA GLY A 237 14.55 6.50 -19.62
C GLY A 237 13.22 5.74 -19.48
N GLU A 238 13.20 4.57 -18.83
CA GLU A 238 11.94 3.87 -18.57
C GLU A 238 11.18 4.50 -17.41
N THR A 239 9.86 4.57 -17.58
CA THR A 239 8.95 5.07 -16.55
C THR A 239 8.11 3.93 -15.96
N CYS A 240 8.05 3.87 -14.63
CA CYS A 240 7.30 2.86 -13.90
C CYS A 240 6.27 3.49 -12.97
N ILE A 241 5.04 2.97 -12.97
CA ILE A 241 4.06 3.23 -11.92
C ILE A 241 3.86 1.97 -11.07
N THR A 242 3.89 2.12 -9.74
CA THR A 242 3.88 0.97 -8.84
C THR A 242 3.15 1.21 -7.53
N SER A 243 2.52 0.16 -6.99
CA SER A 243 1.97 0.17 -5.62
C SER A 243 2.99 -0.25 -4.56
N THR A 244 4.28 -0.36 -4.90
CA THR A 244 5.34 -0.60 -3.93
C THR A 244 5.59 0.62 -3.03
N THR A 245 6.55 0.51 -2.12
CA THR A 245 6.71 1.49 -1.03
C THR A 245 7.62 2.67 -1.32
N ARG A 246 8.57 2.56 -2.25
CA ARG A 246 9.64 3.57 -2.42
C ARG A 246 9.96 3.83 -3.89
N ASN A 247 10.28 5.08 -4.20
CA ASN A 247 10.56 5.58 -5.55
C ASN A 247 11.86 6.39 -5.70
N PHE A 248 12.80 6.27 -4.76
CA PHE A 248 14.10 6.95 -4.88
C PHE A 248 14.91 6.47 -6.09
N LYS A 249 15.83 7.32 -6.59
CA LYS A 249 16.65 7.02 -7.76
C LYS A 249 17.42 5.70 -7.60
N GLY A 250 17.45 4.88 -8.65
CA GLY A 250 18.11 3.57 -8.62
C GLY A 250 17.36 2.49 -7.86
N ARG A 251 16.18 2.79 -7.27
CA ARG A 251 15.44 1.80 -6.48
C ARG A 251 15.08 0.54 -7.27
N LYS A 252 14.78 0.70 -8.56
CA LYS A 252 14.35 -0.39 -9.45
C LYS A 252 15.34 -0.70 -10.59
N GLY A 253 16.61 -0.31 -10.45
CA GLY A 253 17.62 -0.54 -11.49
C GLY A 253 18.34 0.75 -11.82
N SER A 254 18.07 1.31 -13.00
CA SER A 254 18.71 2.54 -13.47
C SER A 254 18.48 3.75 -12.53
N MET A 255 19.51 4.60 -12.42
CA MET A 255 19.44 5.91 -11.78
C MET A 255 18.65 6.93 -12.61
N ASN A 256 18.48 6.66 -13.91
CA ASN A 256 17.80 7.50 -14.90
C ASN A 256 16.37 7.01 -15.19
N ALA A 257 15.84 6.09 -14.38
CA ALA A 257 14.45 5.64 -14.45
C ALA A 257 13.55 6.50 -13.56
N GLU A 258 12.31 6.71 -14.00
CA GLU A 258 11.29 7.42 -13.24
C GLU A 258 10.33 6.44 -12.59
N ILE A 259 10.01 6.67 -11.30
CA ILE A 259 9.16 5.77 -10.52
C ILE A 259 8.06 6.60 -9.84
N PHE A 260 6.82 6.33 -10.23
CA PHE A 260 5.61 6.87 -9.62
C PHE A 260 5.04 5.86 -8.63
N LEU A 261 4.60 6.31 -7.47
CA LEU A 261 3.84 5.48 -6.53
C LEU A 261 2.36 5.81 -6.63
N GLY A 262 1.52 4.79 -6.72
CA GLY A 262 0.06 4.96 -6.75
C GLY A 262 -0.68 3.78 -6.15
N GLY A 263 -1.97 3.96 -5.88
CA GLY A 263 -2.85 2.88 -5.47
C GLY A 263 -2.93 1.76 -6.52
N PRO A 264 -3.27 0.51 -6.12
CA PRO A 264 -3.42 -0.61 -7.05
C PRO A 264 -4.37 -0.31 -8.20
N LEU A 265 -5.46 0.42 -7.92
CA LEU A 265 -6.41 0.86 -8.94
C LEU A 265 -5.76 1.79 -9.97
N THR A 266 -5.03 2.82 -9.52
CA THR A 266 -4.30 3.76 -10.39
C THR A 266 -3.25 3.05 -11.23
N VAL A 267 -2.53 2.10 -10.64
CA VAL A 267 -1.53 1.29 -11.35
C VAL A 267 -2.18 0.40 -12.42
N ALA A 268 -3.30 -0.26 -12.09
CA ALA A 268 -4.03 -1.09 -13.05
C ALA A 268 -4.64 -0.27 -14.20
N ALA A 269 -5.17 0.93 -13.89
CA ALA A 269 -5.67 1.85 -14.89
C ALA A 269 -4.57 2.27 -15.88
N ALA A 270 -3.39 2.62 -15.34
CA ALA A 270 -2.26 2.99 -16.18
C ALA A 270 -1.71 1.82 -17.00
N ALA A 271 -1.69 0.60 -16.44
CA ALA A 271 -1.30 -0.61 -17.16
C ALA A 271 -2.21 -0.91 -18.36
N LEU A 272 -3.51 -0.65 -18.21
CA LEU A 272 -4.48 -0.80 -19.27
C LEU A 272 -4.31 0.26 -20.36
N ALA A 273 -4.04 1.52 -19.99
CA ALA A 273 -3.96 2.64 -20.93
C ALA A 273 -2.61 2.77 -21.64
N GLY A 274 -1.50 2.39 -21.00
CA GLY A 274 -0.15 2.64 -21.51
C GLY A 274 0.50 3.92 -20.97
N GLU A 275 -0.26 4.69 -20.21
CA GLU A 275 0.10 5.97 -19.62
C GLU A 275 -0.70 6.18 -18.34
N ILE A 276 -0.29 7.13 -17.50
CA ILE A 276 -1.05 7.50 -16.31
C ILE A 276 -2.36 8.16 -16.75
N VAL A 277 -3.49 7.60 -16.32
CA VAL A 277 -4.85 8.09 -16.60
C VAL A 277 -5.63 8.22 -15.30
N HIS A 278 -6.73 8.96 -15.33
CA HIS A 278 -7.56 9.10 -14.13
C HIS A 278 -8.27 7.76 -13.79
N PRO A 279 -8.14 7.23 -12.55
CA PRO A 279 -8.68 5.91 -12.19
C PRO A 279 -10.18 5.73 -12.43
N LYS A 280 -10.97 6.80 -12.29
CA LYS A 280 -12.42 6.78 -12.57
C LYS A 280 -12.78 6.45 -14.02
N GLU A 281 -11.88 6.68 -14.98
CA GLU A 281 -12.15 6.39 -16.40
C GLU A 281 -12.33 4.90 -16.63
N VAL A 282 -11.54 4.06 -15.94
CA VAL A 282 -11.61 2.61 -16.06
C VAL A 282 -12.65 1.98 -15.13
N LEU A 283 -12.97 2.62 -14.01
CA LEU A 283 -14.01 2.16 -13.08
C LEU A 283 -15.43 2.26 -13.66
N ARG A 284 -15.70 3.22 -14.57
CA ARG A 284 -17.04 3.38 -15.18
C ARG A 284 -17.48 2.16 -16.01
N GLY A 285 -16.56 1.28 -16.38
CA GLY A 285 -16.83 0.05 -17.12
C GLY A 285 -16.51 -1.24 -16.34
N VAL A 286 -16.59 -1.20 -15.00
CA VAL A 286 -16.23 -2.29 -14.06
C VAL A 286 -17.24 -2.41 -12.93
#